data_AF-A0A660L501-F1
#
_entry.id   AF-A0A660L501-F1
#
_cell.length_a   1.000
_cell.length_b   1.000
_cell.length_c   1.000
_cell.angle_alpha   90.00
_cell.angle_beta   90.00
_cell.angle_gamma   90.00
#
_symmetry.space_group_name_H-M   'P 1'
#
loop_
_entity.id
_entity.type
_entity.pdbx_description
1 polymer ?
#
loop_
_entity_poly.entity_id
_entity_poly.type
_entity_poly.pdbx_seq_one_letter_code
_entity_poly.pdbx_strand_id
1 'polypeptide(L)'
;MALRPEDIEHKEFPIAFRGYHVDEVNAFLEQVAREMALLLEEQARLRKRVAELEERLNHYGNLEETLTKTLVAAEKTAEQVKANAHKEAELILREAEKNANRIVEEALAKVRKINLEIDELKQRAIVYRNRFRTLLEAQLEMLQSHDWDRLTEETFGEGRGREELRTP
;
A
#
# COMPACT_ATOMS: atom_id res chain seq x y z
N MET A 1 -19.86 26.63 67.05
CA MET A 1 -19.78 25.54 68.04
C MET A 1 -21.18 24.94 68.09
N ALA A 2 -21.38 23.78 67.46
CA ALA A 2 -22.70 23.14 67.38
C ALA A 2 -22.86 22.20 68.58
N LEU A 3 -24.00 22.29 69.27
CA LEU A 3 -24.38 21.35 70.32
C LEU A 3 -24.34 19.93 69.75
N ARG A 4 -23.87 18.95 70.53
CA ARG A 4 -24.00 17.53 70.20
C ARG A 4 -25.23 16.96 70.91
N PRO A 5 -25.79 15.83 70.45
CA PRO A 5 -26.88 15.15 71.15
C PRO A 5 -26.59 14.94 72.65
N GLU A 6 -25.36 14.53 72.97
CA GLU A 6 -24.84 14.37 74.33
C GLU A 6 -24.88 15.67 75.14
N ASP A 7 -24.64 16.81 74.51
CA ASP A 7 -24.64 18.13 75.16
C ASP A 7 -26.07 18.61 75.47
N ILE A 8 -27.08 18.02 74.82
CA ILE A 8 -28.52 18.29 75.04
C ILE A 8 -29.05 17.42 76.18
N GLU A 9 -28.68 16.13 76.22
CA GLU A 9 -29.08 15.21 77.30
C GLU A 9 -28.56 15.62 78.68
N HIS A 10 -27.32 16.11 78.76
CA HIS A 10 -26.70 16.51 80.03
C HIS A 10 -26.94 17.98 80.39
N LYS A 11 -27.87 18.66 79.71
CA LYS A 11 -28.09 20.09 79.92
C LYS A 11 -28.98 20.34 81.14
N GLU A 12 -28.38 20.84 82.22
CA GLU A 12 -29.13 21.28 83.39
C GLU A 12 -29.57 22.75 83.28
N PHE A 13 -30.79 23.04 83.75
CA PHE A 13 -31.38 24.38 83.81
C PHE A 13 -31.73 24.75 85.27
N PRO A 14 -31.48 26.00 85.70
CA PRO A 14 -31.84 26.45 87.05
C PRO A 14 -33.37 26.55 87.21
N ILE A 15 -33.88 26.15 88.39
CA ILE A 15 -35.30 26.16 88.71
C ILE A 15 -35.74 27.59 89.09
N ALA A 16 -36.87 28.05 88.54
CA ALA A 16 -37.46 29.36 88.83
C ALA A 16 -38.92 29.24 89.29
N PHE A 17 -39.38 30.16 90.15
CA PHE A 17 -40.71 30.15 90.79
C PHE A 17 -41.91 30.18 89.79
N ARG A 18 -41.66 30.48 88.51
CA ARG A 18 -42.60 30.40 87.37
C ARG A 18 -41.91 29.82 86.12
N GLY A 19 -41.28 28.66 86.24
CA GLY A 19 -40.61 27.96 85.14
C GLY A 19 -41.49 26.93 84.42
N TYR A 20 -40.96 26.36 83.34
CA TYR A 20 -41.56 25.20 82.66
C TYR A 20 -41.50 23.93 83.54
N HIS A 21 -42.37 22.97 83.26
CA HIS A 21 -42.38 21.69 83.98
C HIS A 21 -41.13 20.87 83.64
N VAL A 22 -40.33 20.55 84.65
CA VAL A 22 -39.00 19.91 84.47
C VAL A 22 -39.12 18.59 83.70
N ASP A 23 -40.10 17.73 84.05
CA ASP A 23 -40.26 16.43 83.40
C ASP A 23 -40.65 16.54 81.92
N GLU A 24 -41.51 17.51 81.56
CA GLU A 24 -41.92 17.71 80.15
C GLU A 24 -40.75 18.27 79.33
N VAL A 25 -39.97 19.18 79.91
CA VAL A 25 -38.77 19.74 79.28
C VAL A 25 -37.73 18.65 79.06
N ASN A 26 -37.46 17.81 80.06
CA ASN A 26 -36.50 16.70 79.93
C ASN A 26 -36.94 15.68 78.86
N ALA A 27 -38.23 15.30 78.85
CA ALA A 27 -38.76 14.39 77.83
C ALA A 27 -38.63 14.98 76.40
N PHE A 28 -38.85 16.29 76.25
CA PHE A 28 -38.63 16.97 74.98
C PHE A 28 -37.15 17.05 74.59
N LEU A 29 -36.26 17.37 75.54
CA LEU A 29 -34.80 17.42 75.29
C LEU A 29 -34.25 16.05 74.86
N GLU A 30 -34.71 14.97 75.47
CA GLU A 30 -34.37 13.61 75.02
C GLU A 30 -34.86 13.34 73.59
N GLN A 31 -36.08 13.76 73.23
CA GLN A 31 -36.59 13.61 71.88
C GLN A 31 -35.74 14.39 70.87
N VAL A 32 -35.42 15.65 71.19
CA VAL A 32 -34.56 16.50 70.36
C VAL A 32 -33.16 15.90 70.22
N ALA A 33 -32.58 15.36 71.29
CA ALA A 33 -31.28 14.69 71.24
C ALA A 33 -31.30 13.47 70.32
N ARG A 34 -32.34 12.62 70.42
CA ARG A 34 -32.54 11.46 69.52
C ARG A 34 -32.69 11.85 68.06
N GLU A 35 -33.54 12.82 67.76
CA GLU A 35 -33.73 13.33 66.38
C GLU A 35 -32.46 13.96 65.83
N MET A 36 -31.72 14.70 66.66
CA MET A 36 -30.43 15.28 66.27
C MET A 36 -29.39 14.19 65.96
N ALA A 37 -29.33 13.12 66.75
CA ALA A 37 -28.43 11.99 66.50
C ALA A 37 -28.72 11.33 65.14
N LEU A 38 -30.01 11.08 64.84
CA LEU A 38 -30.44 10.52 63.56
C LEU A 38 -30.06 11.42 62.38
N LEU A 39 -30.26 12.74 62.50
CA LEU A 39 -29.89 13.70 61.47
C LEU A 39 -28.37 13.75 61.24
N LEU A 40 -27.57 13.65 62.30
CA LEU A 40 -26.11 13.61 62.19
C LEU A 40 -25.62 12.33 61.49
N GLU A 41 -26.22 11.18 61.82
CA GLU A 41 -25.91 9.91 61.16
C GLU A 41 -26.29 9.94 59.67
N GLU A 42 -27.47 10.47 59.34
CA GLU A 42 -27.91 10.63 57.96
C GLU A 42 -27.03 11.63 57.20
N GLN A 43 -26.63 12.75 57.81
CA GLN A 43 -25.69 13.69 57.23
C GLN A 43 -24.35 13.02 56.93
N ALA A 44 -23.81 12.22 57.85
CA ALA A 44 -22.56 11.49 57.64
C ALA A 44 -22.69 10.48 56.49
N ARG A 45 -23.80 9.73 56.44
CA ARG A 45 -24.12 8.80 55.34
C ARG A 45 -24.19 9.50 53.98
N LEU A 46 -24.92 10.61 53.91
CA LEU A 46 -25.06 11.40 52.68
C LEU A 46 -23.73 12.00 52.23
N ARG A 47 -22.93 12.56 53.15
CA ARG A 47 -21.59 13.08 52.83
C ARG A 47 -20.67 12.01 52.27
N LYS A 48 -20.66 10.82 52.88
CA LYS A 48 -19.89 9.68 52.35
C LYS A 48 -20.37 9.30 50.95
N ARG A 49 -21.68 9.30 50.71
CA ARG A 49 -22.24 8.98 49.39
C ARG A 49 -21.88 10.02 48.34
N VAL A 50 -21.91 11.31 48.68
CA VAL A 50 -21.49 12.40 47.79
C VAL A 50 -20.02 12.21 47.42
N ALA A 51 -19.14 11.96 48.39
CA ALA A 51 -17.71 11.74 48.13
C ALA A 51 -17.47 10.55 47.18
N GLU A 52 -18.16 9.42 47.38
CA GLU A 52 -18.07 8.26 46.46
C GLU A 52 -18.56 8.60 45.05
N LEU A 53 -19.64 9.38 44.92
CA LEU A 53 -20.20 9.76 43.64
C LEU A 53 -19.28 10.75 42.90
N GLU A 54 -18.68 11.71 43.60
CA GLU A 54 -17.70 12.64 43.06
C GLU A 54 -16.44 11.92 42.56
N GLU A 55 -15.93 10.94 43.30
CA GLU A 55 -14.80 10.12 42.88
C GLU A 55 -15.12 9.35 41.59
N ARG A 56 -16.30 8.73 41.51
CA ARG A 56 -16.76 8.04 40.29
C ARG A 56 -16.93 8.99 39.13
N LEU A 57 -17.47 10.19 39.36
CA LEU A 57 -17.65 11.19 38.31
C LEU A 57 -16.30 11.62 37.74
N ASN A 58 -15.32 11.87 38.59
CA ASN A 58 -13.95 12.18 38.18
C ASN A 58 -13.31 11.03 37.40
N HIS A 59 -13.51 9.78 37.83
CA HIS A 59 -13.04 8.62 37.09
C HIS A 59 -13.64 8.55 35.68
N TYR A 60 -14.96 8.74 35.55
CA TYR A 60 -15.62 8.75 34.26
C TYR A 60 -15.18 9.93 33.38
N GLY A 61 -14.97 11.11 33.94
CA GLY A 61 -14.44 12.27 33.20
C GLY A 61 -13.05 12.00 32.61
N ASN A 62 -12.15 11.40 33.40
CA ASN A 62 -10.82 11.02 32.92
C ASN A 62 -10.88 9.93 31.84
N LEU A 63 -11.82 8.98 31.98
CA LEU A 63 -12.04 7.93 30.99
C LEU A 63 -12.56 8.52 29.67
N GLU A 64 -13.54 9.44 29.73
CA GLU A 64 -14.09 10.14 28.58
C GLU A 64 -13.02 10.96 27.85
N GLU A 65 -12.17 11.68 28.59
CA GLU A 65 -11.07 12.44 28.01
C GLU A 65 -10.08 11.52 27.29
N THR A 66 -9.75 10.38 27.91
CA THR A 66 -8.83 9.39 27.32
C THR A 66 -9.43 8.79 26.06
N LEU A 67 -10.70 8.36 26.10
CA LEU A 67 -11.41 7.82 24.94
C LEU A 67 -11.47 8.82 23.79
N THR A 68 -11.76 10.08 24.10
CA THR A 68 -11.81 11.16 23.10
C THR A 68 -10.44 11.36 22.45
N LYS A 69 -9.37 11.41 23.24
CA LYS A 69 -7.99 11.52 22.72
C LYS A 69 -7.63 10.32 21.85
N THR A 70 -7.98 9.11 22.26
CA THR A 70 -7.72 7.90 21.48
C THR A 70 -8.51 7.88 20.17
N LEU A 71 -9.78 8.30 20.19
CA LEU A 71 -10.63 8.36 19.00
C LEU A 71 -10.07 9.35 17.97
N VAL A 72 -9.71 10.55 18.41
CA VAL A 72 -9.10 11.58 17.54
C VAL A 72 -7.76 11.08 16.98
N ALA A 73 -6.94 10.42 17.80
CA ALA A 73 -5.69 9.84 17.33
C ALA A 73 -5.93 8.75 16.27
N ALA A 74 -6.89 7.85 16.51
CA ALA A 74 -7.26 6.80 15.56
C ALA A 74 -7.77 7.37 14.23
N GLU A 75 -8.63 8.39 14.26
CA GLU A 75 -9.14 9.07 13.06
C GLU A 75 -8.00 9.71 12.28
N LYS A 76 -7.11 10.44 12.96
CA LYS A 76 -5.94 11.06 12.33
C LYS A 76 -5.02 10.02 11.69
N THR A 77 -4.77 8.90 12.37
CA THR A 77 -3.97 7.80 11.82
C THR A 77 -4.64 7.18 10.60
N ALA A 78 -5.95 6.94 10.66
CA ALA A 78 -6.70 6.38 9.53
C ALA A 78 -6.61 7.29 8.29
N GLU A 79 -6.79 8.60 8.47
CA GLU A 79 -6.71 9.57 7.37
C GLU A 79 -5.28 9.65 6.82
N GLN A 80 -4.26 9.59 7.67
CA GLN A 80 -2.86 9.57 7.24
C GLN A 80 -2.51 8.30 6.45
N VAL A 81 -3.00 7.13 6.87
CA VAL A 81 -2.83 5.86 6.14
C VAL A 81 -3.49 5.96 4.76
N LYS A 82 -4.73 6.47 4.70
CA LYS A 82 -5.45 6.66 3.44
C LYS A 82 -4.72 7.62 2.49
N ALA A 83 -4.26 8.77 3.00
CA ALA A 83 -3.52 9.75 2.21
C ALA A 83 -2.20 9.18 1.67
N ASN A 84 -1.48 8.41 2.47
CA ASN A 84 -0.23 7.74 2.05
C ASN A 84 -0.50 6.68 0.98
N ALA A 85 -1.53 5.84 1.17
CA ALA A 85 -1.91 4.82 0.20
C ALA A 85 -2.30 5.44 -1.15
N HIS A 86 -3.01 6.58 -1.16
CA HIS A 86 -3.32 7.29 -2.39
C HIS A 86 -2.06 7.82 -3.10
N LYS A 87 -1.14 8.46 -2.36
CA LYS A 87 0.13 8.94 -2.94
C LYS A 87 0.96 7.80 -3.51
N GLU A 88 1.05 6.69 -2.80
CA GLU A 88 1.81 5.52 -3.25
C GLU A 88 1.18 4.89 -4.50
N ALA A 89 -0.15 4.78 -4.55
CA ALA A 89 -0.86 4.33 -5.74
C ALA A 89 -0.62 5.24 -6.95
N GLU A 90 -0.65 6.57 -6.78
CA GLU A 90 -0.33 7.52 -7.85
C GLU A 90 1.11 7.39 -8.36
N LEU A 91 2.07 7.16 -7.45
CA LEU A 91 3.47 6.93 -7.83
C LEU A 91 3.62 5.64 -8.63
N ILE A 92 3.01 4.55 -8.17
CA ILE A 92 3.01 3.26 -8.87
C ILE A 92 2.41 3.41 -10.27
N LEU A 93 1.28 4.10 -10.40
CA LEU A 93 0.65 4.34 -11.71
C LEU A 93 1.58 5.12 -12.64
N ARG A 94 2.17 6.23 -12.16
CA ARG A 94 3.11 7.03 -12.97
C ARG A 94 4.34 6.24 -13.40
N GLU A 95 4.89 5.42 -12.51
CA GLU A 95 6.06 4.60 -12.82
C GLU A 95 5.72 3.49 -13.82
N ALA A 96 4.56 2.85 -13.66
CA ALA A 96 4.06 1.85 -14.60
C ALA A 96 3.82 2.46 -15.99
N GLU A 97 3.19 3.63 -16.08
CA GLU A 97 2.99 4.37 -17.33
C GLU A 97 4.32 4.71 -18.01
N LYS A 98 5.29 5.25 -17.25
CA LYS A 98 6.62 5.57 -17.77
C LYS A 98 7.33 4.32 -18.30
N ASN A 99 7.26 3.20 -17.57
CA ASN A 99 7.89 1.96 -17.98
C ASN A 99 7.20 1.36 -19.21
N ALA A 100 5.87 1.41 -19.28
CA ALA A 100 5.11 0.96 -20.44
C ALA A 100 5.48 1.77 -21.69
N ASN A 101 5.54 3.09 -21.58
CA ASN A 101 5.97 3.96 -22.69
C ASN A 101 7.38 3.62 -23.15
N ARG A 102 8.32 3.42 -22.22
CA ARG A 102 9.69 3.00 -22.55
C ARG A 102 9.73 1.67 -23.30
N ILE A 103 8.97 0.67 -22.85
CA ILE A 103 8.88 -0.64 -23.51
C ILE A 103 8.36 -0.50 -24.94
N VAL A 104 7.32 0.31 -25.14
CA VAL A 104 6.76 0.57 -26.47
C VAL A 104 7.78 1.26 -27.38
N GLU A 105 8.47 2.30 -26.88
CA GLU A 105 9.51 3.00 -27.63
C GLU A 105 10.66 2.08 -28.04
N GLU A 106 11.15 1.24 -27.11
CA GLU A 106 12.19 0.26 -27.37
C GLU A 106 11.75 -0.79 -28.40
N ALA A 107 10.50 -1.27 -28.31
CA ALA A 107 9.93 -2.21 -29.27
C ALA A 107 9.83 -1.60 -30.67
N LEU A 108 9.32 -0.36 -30.78
CA LEU A 108 9.23 0.36 -32.04
C LEU A 108 10.62 0.63 -32.65
N ALA A 109 11.62 0.95 -31.82
CA ALA A 109 12.99 1.11 -32.28
C ALA A 109 13.58 -0.19 -32.84
N LYS A 110 13.33 -1.34 -32.17
CA LYS A 110 13.74 -2.67 -32.66
C LYS A 110 13.07 -3.02 -33.98
N VAL A 111 11.77 -2.78 -34.12
CA VAL A 111 11.05 -3.03 -35.38
C VAL A 111 11.64 -2.22 -36.53
N ARG A 112 11.91 -0.92 -36.31
CA ARG A 112 12.57 -0.07 -37.33
C ARG A 112 13.93 -0.61 -37.73
N LYS A 113 14.75 -1.04 -36.76
CA LYS A 113 16.07 -1.62 -37.01
C LYS A 113 15.97 -2.91 -37.83
N ILE A 114 15.09 -3.82 -37.45
CA ILE A 114 14.88 -5.08 -38.17
C ILE A 114 14.43 -4.83 -39.61
N ASN A 115 13.54 -3.86 -39.84
CA ASN A 115 13.10 -3.53 -41.20
C ASN A 115 14.25 -3.01 -42.07
N LEU A 116 15.12 -2.16 -41.52
CA LEU A 116 16.33 -1.70 -42.22
C LEU A 116 17.27 -2.87 -42.55
N GLU A 117 17.49 -3.78 -41.61
CA GLU A 117 18.31 -4.98 -41.82
C GLU A 117 17.71 -5.91 -42.90
N ILE A 118 16.39 -6.08 -42.91
CA ILE A 118 15.67 -6.84 -43.94
C ILE A 118 15.88 -6.22 -45.32
N ASP A 119 15.75 -4.90 -45.45
CA ASP A 119 15.94 -4.23 -46.73
C ASP A 119 17.39 -4.31 -47.21
N GLU A 120 18.37 -4.18 -46.30
CA GLU A 120 19.78 -4.38 -46.62
C GLU A 120 20.07 -5.82 -47.08
N LEU A 121 19.48 -6.83 -46.42
CA LEU A 121 19.61 -8.23 -46.81
C LEU A 121 18.99 -8.49 -48.19
N LYS A 122 17.83 -7.92 -48.49
CA LYS A 122 17.21 -8.02 -49.83
C LYS A 122 18.11 -7.42 -50.90
N GLN A 123 18.69 -6.23 -50.67
CA GLN A 123 19.62 -5.62 -51.62
C GLN A 123 20.86 -6.50 -51.84
N ARG A 124 21.44 -7.04 -50.76
CA ARG A 124 22.56 -7.99 -50.84
C ARG A 124 22.20 -9.24 -51.66
N ALA A 125 21.01 -9.79 -51.46
CA ALA A 125 20.53 -10.95 -52.22
C ALA A 125 20.34 -10.63 -53.72
N ILE A 126 19.81 -9.46 -54.06
CA ILE A 126 19.67 -9.01 -55.46
C ILE A 126 21.03 -8.87 -56.14
N VAL A 127 21.99 -8.22 -55.47
CA VAL A 127 23.36 -8.04 -55.99
C VAL A 127 24.04 -9.39 -56.18
N TYR A 128 23.93 -10.29 -55.19
CA TYR A 128 24.47 -11.65 -55.29
C TYR A 128 23.86 -12.42 -56.46
N ARG A 129 22.53 -12.41 -56.60
CA ARG A 129 21.82 -13.06 -57.69
C ARG A 129 22.30 -12.57 -59.06
N ASN A 130 22.45 -11.25 -59.22
CA ASN A 130 22.90 -10.66 -60.48
C ASN A 130 24.35 -11.07 -60.78
N ARG A 131 25.26 -11.02 -59.79
CA ARG A 131 26.65 -11.49 -59.95
C ARG A 131 26.72 -12.97 -60.33
N PHE A 132 25.91 -13.80 -59.70
CA PHE A 132 25.86 -15.23 -59.98
C PHE A 132 25.34 -15.50 -61.40
N ARG A 133 24.30 -14.77 -61.84
CA ARG A 133 23.81 -14.84 -63.22
C ARG A 133 24.90 -14.47 -64.22
N THR A 134 25.58 -13.34 -64.04
CA THR A 134 26.67 -12.92 -64.94
C THR A 134 27.80 -13.96 -65.00
N LEU A 135 28.14 -14.58 -63.87
CA LEU A 135 29.13 -15.65 -63.84
C LEU A 135 28.66 -16.87 -64.65
N LEU A 136 27.41 -17.30 -64.51
CA LEU A 136 26.87 -18.42 -65.28
C LEU A 136 26.76 -18.10 -66.78
N GLU A 137 26.36 -16.88 -67.14
CA GLU A 137 26.32 -16.42 -68.53
C GLU A 137 27.72 -16.47 -69.17
N ALA A 138 28.75 -15.99 -68.46
CA ALA A 138 30.14 -16.06 -68.94
C ALA A 138 30.64 -17.51 -69.09
N GLN A 139 30.27 -18.41 -68.17
CA GLN A 139 30.61 -19.84 -68.27
C GLN A 139 29.87 -20.53 -69.43
N LEU A 140 28.61 -20.16 -69.68
CA LEU A 140 27.84 -20.67 -70.80
C LEU A 140 28.40 -20.18 -72.14
N GLU A 141 28.77 -18.91 -72.24
CA GLU A 141 29.42 -18.33 -73.42
C GLU A 141 30.74 -19.03 -73.73
N MET A 142 31.55 -19.35 -72.70
CA MET A 142 32.78 -20.13 -72.87
C MET A 142 32.52 -21.55 -73.37
N LEU A 143 31.43 -22.20 -72.95
CA LEU A 143 31.04 -23.53 -73.45
C LEU A 143 30.47 -23.48 -74.87
N GLN A 144 29.82 -22.39 -75.24
CA GLN A 144 29.25 -22.17 -76.57
C GLN A 144 30.27 -21.59 -77.57
N SER A 145 31.47 -21.23 -77.12
CA SER A 145 32.52 -20.79 -78.03
C SER A 145 32.95 -21.95 -78.92
N HIS A 146 33.18 -21.66 -80.20
CA HIS A 146 33.66 -22.64 -81.19
C HIS A 146 35.06 -23.21 -80.88
N ASP A 147 35.66 -22.80 -79.76
CA ASP A 147 36.92 -23.37 -79.26
C ASP A 147 36.75 -24.83 -78.85
N TRP A 148 35.56 -25.21 -78.36
CA TRP A 148 35.24 -26.61 -78.07
C TRP A 148 35.02 -27.44 -79.34
N ASP A 149 34.33 -26.87 -80.35
CA ASP A 149 34.12 -27.54 -81.64
C ASP A 149 35.47 -27.83 -82.33
N ARG A 150 36.40 -26.86 -82.30
CA ARG A 150 37.78 -27.05 -82.79
C ARG A 150 38.54 -28.13 -82.02
N LEU A 151 38.42 -28.18 -80.69
CA LEU A 151 39.07 -29.19 -79.86
C LEU A 151 38.55 -30.61 -80.18
N THR A 152 37.26 -30.74 -80.50
CA THR A 152 36.67 -32.01 -80.93
C THR A 152 37.02 -32.38 -82.37
N GLU A 153 37.10 -31.42 -83.30
CA GLU A 153 37.51 -31.71 -84.68
C GLU A 153 38.97 -32.18 -84.78
N GLU A 154 39.87 -31.59 -83.99
CA GLU A 154 41.29 -32.02 -83.94
C GLU A 154 41.47 -33.43 -83.35
N THR A 155 40.66 -33.82 -82.36
CA THR A 155 40.79 -35.12 -81.69
C THR A 155 40.13 -36.28 -82.43
N PHE A 156 39.09 -36.03 -83.23
CA PHE A 156 38.42 -37.06 -84.05
C PHE A 156 38.91 -37.13 -85.51
N GLY A 157 39.71 -36.15 -85.96
CA GLY A 157 40.33 -36.12 -87.30
C GLY A 157 41.56 -37.04 -87.45
N GLU A 158 42.31 -37.31 -86.39
CA GLU A 158 43.57 -38.07 -86.47
C GLU A 158 43.41 -39.60 -86.39
N GLY A 159 42.21 -40.11 -86.10
CA GLY A 159 41.95 -41.55 -85.94
C GLY A 159 41.62 -42.34 -87.22
N ARG A 160 41.40 -41.69 -88.37
CA ARG A 160 40.93 -42.36 -89.61
C ARG A 160 42.00 -42.57 -90.69
N GLY A 161 43.28 -42.44 -90.35
CA GLY A 161 44.39 -42.47 -91.32
C GLY A 161 45.51 -43.49 -91.05
N ARG A 162 45.28 -44.58 -90.30
CA ARG A 162 46.28 -45.65 -90.12
C ARG A 162 45.69 -47.06 -90.25
N GLU A 163 45.14 -47.38 -91.40
CA GLU A 163 45.10 -48.76 -91.89
C GLU A 163 44.98 -48.71 -93.42
N GLU A 164 45.74 -49.56 -94.12
CA GLU A 164 45.98 -49.57 -95.59
C GLU A 164 47.09 -48.58 -96.02
N LEU A 165 48.30 -48.98 -96.45
CA LEU A 165 48.75 -50.22 -97.06
C LEU A 165 50.18 -50.58 -96.64
N ARG A 166 50.29 -51.82 -96.17
CA ARG A 166 51.49 -52.65 -96.10
C ARG A 166 51.83 -53.11 -97.53
N THR A 167 52.98 -52.65 -98.04
CA THR A 167 54.02 -53.33 -98.87
C THR A 167 53.68 -54.57 -99.72
N PRO A 168 54.40 -54.85 -100.82
CA PRO A 168 55.87 -54.70 -100.99
C PRO A 168 56.34 -53.69 -102.03
#